data_AF-A0A9P5UL01-F1
#
_entry.id   AF-A0A9P5UL01-F1
#
_cell.length_a   1.000
_cell.length_b   1.000
_cell.length_c   1.000
_cell.angle_alpha   90.00
_cell.angle_beta   90.00
_cell.angle_gamma   90.00
#
_symmetry.space_group_name_H-M   'P 1'
#
loop_
_entity.id
_entity.type
_entity.pdbx_description
1 polymer ?
#
loop_
_entity_poly.entity_id
_entity_poly.type
_entity_poly.pdbx_seq_one_letter_code
_entity_poly.pdbx_strand_id
1 'polypeptide(L)'
;MNATHSSSSSGGSGIGSGSLGHGNTPTCYFVMIGTKDNPIYEAEFVSVNTARSSAGVGISEAKKEEFRHLNQFIAHSALDMIEDIQWSTNQMYLKSIDKFNERFISAYLTAGNIKLLLLHDAKSEDAIKNFFNECYELYIKTLLSPFYEPNSIISSAAFDSKVRLSAKRYL
;
A
#
# COMPACT_ATOMS: atom_id res chain seq x y z
N MET A 1 -21.75 43.53 -55.10
CA MET A 1 -22.17 42.17 -54.70
C MET A 1 -21.16 41.62 -53.71
N ASN A 2 -21.46 41.68 -52.41
CA ASN A 2 -21.14 40.60 -51.47
C ASN A 2 -21.85 40.87 -50.14
N ALA A 3 -22.77 39.98 -49.84
CA ALA A 3 -23.62 39.99 -48.66
C ALA A 3 -22.82 39.52 -47.44
N THR A 4 -22.90 40.29 -46.36
CA THR A 4 -22.48 39.88 -45.02
C THR A 4 -23.52 38.93 -44.44
N HIS A 5 -23.23 37.63 -44.44
CA HIS A 5 -24.03 36.63 -43.72
C HIS A 5 -23.54 36.52 -42.28
N SER A 6 -24.36 36.99 -41.35
CA SER A 6 -24.32 36.65 -39.94
C SER A 6 -25.02 35.30 -39.71
N SER A 7 -24.28 34.28 -39.29
CA SER A 7 -24.83 33.02 -38.81
C SER A 7 -24.50 32.85 -37.32
N SER A 8 -25.53 32.93 -36.49
CA SER A 8 -25.55 32.55 -35.09
C SER A 8 -25.57 31.02 -34.99
N SER A 9 -24.50 30.44 -34.42
CA SER A 9 -24.49 29.02 -34.05
C SER A 9 -25.04 28.85 -32.63
N SER A 10 -26.01 27.95 -32.55
CA SER A 10 -26.74 27.51 -31.37
C SER A 10 -25.83 26.86 -30.33
N GLY A 11 -26.06 27.19 -29.06
CA GLY A 11 -25.45 26.55 -27.91
C GLY A 11 -25.87 25.09 -27.81
N GLY A 12 -24.94 24.19 -28.12
CA GLY A 12 -24.99 22.79 -27.72
C GLY A 12 -24.28 22.64 -26.38
N SER A 13 -25.05 22.57 -25.29
CA SER A 13 -24.56 22.13 -23.98
C SER A 13 -24.25 20.63 -24.05
N GLY A 14 -23.08 20.31 -24.59
CA GLY A 14 -22.47 18.99 -24.43
C GLY A 14 -22.12 18.82 -22.96
N ILE A 15 -22.90 18.00 -22.26
CA ILE A 15 -22.56 17.50 -20.92
C ILE A 15 -21.33 16.61 -21.14
N GLY A 16 -20.15 17.23 -21.08
CA GLY A 16 -18.90 16.51 -20.96
C GLY A 16 -18.99 15.68 -19.69
N SER A 17 -19.03 14.36 -19.85
CA SER A 17 -18.81 13.39 -18.80
C SER A 17 -17.40 13.59 -18.24
N GLY A 18 -17.26 14.60 -17.39
CA GLY A 18 -16.09 14.78 -16.55
C GLY A 18 -16.02 13.58 -15.64
N SER A 19 -15.12 12.65 -15.96
CA SER A 19 -14.68 11.62 -15.03
C SER A 19 -14.40 12.31 -13.71
N LEU A 20 -15.18 11.96 -12.67
CA LEU A 20 -14.95 12.38 -11.30
C LEU A 20 -13.53 11.96 -10.97
N GLY A 21 -12.61 12.92 -11.02
CA GLY A 21 -11.25 12.77 -10.54
C GLY A 21 -11.33 12.44 -9.06
N HIS A 22 -11.29 11.15 -8.75
CA HIS A 22 -11.20 10.67 -7.39
C HIS A 22 -9.86 11.19 -6.87
N GLY A 23 -9.89 12.17 -5.97
CA GLY A 23 -8.73 12.66 -5.22
C GLY A 23 -8.26 11.59 -4.24
N ASN A 24 -7.89 10.42 -4.75
CA ASN A 24 -7.29 9.35 -3.98
C ASN A 24 -5.79 9.59 -4.05
N THR A 25 -5.20 10.15 -2.99
CA THR A 25 -3.75 10.09 -2.85
C THR A 25 -3.43 8.60 -2.71
N PRO A 26 -2.77 7.94 -3.68
CA PRO A 26 -2.54 6.52 -3.57
C PRO A 26 -1.59 6.31 -2.39
N THR A 27 -2.10 5.60 -1.42
CA THR A 27 -1.36 5.21 -0.24
C THR A 27 -0.86 3.79 -0.41
N CYS A 28 0.37 3.56 0.01
CA CYS A 28 0.88 2.21 0.25
C CYS A 28 0.53 1.85 1.69
N TYR A 29 -0.05 0.66 1.89
CA TYR A 29 -0.35 0.14 3.23
C TYR A 29 0.51 -1.08 3.47
N PHE A 30 1.35 -1.02 4.50
CA PHE A 30 2.24 -2.09 4.90
C PHE A 30 1.81 -2.64 6.25
N VAL A 31 1.74 -3.96 6.36
CA VAL A 31 1.42 -4.66 7.60
C VAL A 31 2.33 -5.85 7.80
N MET A 32 2.73 -6.07 9.05
CA MET A 32 3.38 -7.29 9.51
C MET A 32 2.36 -8.09 10.31
N ILE A 33 2.15 -9.33 9.92
CA ILE A 33 1.20 -10.25 10.53
C ILE A 33 1.97 -11.33 11.27
N GLY A 34 1.64 -11.49 12.56
CA GLY A 34 2.19 -12.50 13.44
C GLY A 34 1.72 -13.91 13.08
N THR A 35 2.25 -14.90 13.79
CA THR A 35 1.94 -16.32 13.56
C THR A 35 0.54 -16.74 14.03
N LYS A 36 -0.23 -15.81 14.61
CA LYS A 36 -1.64 -16.01 15.02
C LYS A 36 -2.59 -15.12 14.21
N ASP A 37 -2.14 -14.72 13.02
CA ASP A 37 -2.88 -13.85 12.08
C ASP A 37 -3.28 -12.48 12.66
N ASN A 38 -2.56 -12.03 13.68
CA ASN A 38 -2.73 -10.72 14.29
C ASN A 38 -1.73 -9.72 13.71
N PRO A 39 -2.14 -8.47 13.41
CA PRO A 39 -1.18 -7.43 13.04
C PRO A 39 -0.26 -7.14 14.24
N ILE A 40 1.05 -7.15 13.97
CA ILE A 40 2.09 -6.78 14.94
C ILE A 40 2.72 -5.42 14.61
N TYR A 41 2.53 -4.93 13.39
CA TYR A 41 2.92 -3.59 12.96
C TYR A 41 2.12 -3.17 11.72
N GLU A 42 1.68 -1.92 11.66
CA GLU A 42 0.95 -1.33 10.54
C GLU A 42 1.53 0.06 10.22
N ALA A 43 1.65 0.39 8.92
CA ALA A 43 2.04 1.71 8.49
C ALA A 43 1.44 2.08 7.13
N GLU A 44 1.00 3.33 7.01
CA GLU A 44 0.59 3.94 5.76
C GLU A 44 1.64 4.92 5.26
N PHE A 45 1.89 4.87 3.94
CA PHE A 45 2.82 5.76 3.24
C PHE A 45 2.11 6.41 2.06
N VAL A 46 2.56 7.60 1.66
CA VAL A 46 2.14 8.20 0.40
C VAL A 46 3.02 7.63 -0.72
N SER A 47 2.41 7.11 -1.79
CA SER A 47 3.15 6.62 -2.96
C SER A 47 3.93 7.77 -3.62
N VAL A 48 5.24 7.59 -3.82
CA VAL A 48 6.15 8.65 -4.30
C VAL A 48 5.83 9.03 -5.75
N ASN A 49 5.21 8.12 -6.52
CA ASN A 49 4.79 8.35 -7.89
C ASN A 49 3.58 9.31 -8.02
N THR A 50 2.86 9.60 -6.94
CA THR A 50 1.64 10.41 -6.97
C THR A 50 1.62 11.52 -5.92
N ALA A 51 2.68 11.64 -5.11
CA ALA A 51 2.92 12.79 -4.25
C ALA A 51 2.99 14.12 -5.03
N ARG A 52 3.27 14.08 -6.34
CA ARG A 52 3.36 15.28 -7.20
C ARG A 52 2.02 15.78 -7.73
N SER A 53 0.95 15.00 -7.64
CA SER A 53 -0.37 15.31 -8.25
C SER A 53 -1.50 15.50 -7.24
N SER A 54 -1.24 15.32 -5.94
CA SER A 54 -2.25 15.34 -4.87
C SER A 54 -2.05 16.47 -3.84
N ALA A 55 -1.16 17.44 -4.13
CA ALA A 55 -0.96 18.62 -3.30
C ALA A 55 -2.18 19.57 -3.39
N GLY A 56 -3.25 19.29 -2.63
CA GLY A 56 -4.34 20.25 -2.49
C GLY A 56 -5.70 19.76 -1.99
N VAL A 57 -5.96 18.45 -1.85
CA VAL A 57 -7.28 17.97 -1.41
C VAL A 57 -7.17 17.20 -0.10
N GLY A 58 -7.66 17.81 0.99
CA GLY A 58 -7.76 17.14 2.29
C GLY A 58 -8.87 16.10 2.30
N ILE A 59 -8.53 14.84 2.57
CA ILE A 59 -9.50 13.77 2.83
C ILE A 59 -10.04 13.93 4.25
N SER A 60 -11.35 13.81 4.46
CA SER A 60 -11.96 13.87 5.79
C SER A 60 -11.51 12.68 6.67
N GLU A 61 -11.45 12.88 7.99
CA GLU A 61 -11.01 11.81 8.92
C GLU A 61 -11.86 10.54 8.82
N ALA A 62 -13.19 10.68 8.68
CA ALA A 62 -14.09 9.54 8.48
C ALA A 62 -13.75 8.72 7.23
N LYS A 63 -13.39 9.39 6.12
CA LYS A 63 -12.96 8.69 4.91
C LYS A 63 -11.60 7.99 5.11
N LYS A 64 -10.66 8.62 5.83
CA LYS A 64 -9.37 7.97 6.15
C LYS A 64 -9.55 6.71 6.98
N GLU A 65 -10.51 6.71 7.90
CA GLU A 65 -10.83 5.54 8.72
C GLU A 65 -11.46 4.41 7.90
N GLU A 66 -12.39 4.74 7.01
CA GLU A 66 -12.94 3.77 6.04
C GLU A 66 -11.85 3.12 5.17
N PHE A 67 -10.92 3.93 4.65
CA PHE A 67 -9.77 3.41 3.88
C PHE A 67 -8.86 2.50 4.72
N ARG A 68 -8.65 2.81 6.01
CA ARG A 68 -7.88 1.95 6.92
C ARG A 68 -8.55 0.59 7.12
N HIS A 69 -9.87 0.57 7.38
CA HIS A 69 -10.61 -0.68 7.52
C HIS A 69 -10.62 -1.50 6.22
N LEU A 70 -10.75 -0.84 5.07
CA LEU A 70 -10.69 -1.51 3.77
C LEU A 70 -9.30 -2.13 3.53
N ASN A 71 -8.23 -1.40 3.86
CA ASN A 71 -6.85 -1.90 3.75
C ASN A 71 -6.63 -3.14 4.61
N GLN A 72 -7.13 -3.12 5.86
CA GLN A 72 -7.06 -4.26 6.77
C GLN A 72 -7.85 -5.46 6.24
N PHE A 73 -9.05 -5.24 5.73
CA PHE A 73 -9.87 -6.30 5.14
C PHE A 73 -9.17 -6.99 3.97
N ILE A 74 -8.63 -6.20 3.03
CA ILE A 74 -7.91 -6.73 1.86
C ILE A 74 -6.64 -7.50 2.27
N ALA A 75 -5.87 -6.97 3.23
CA ALA A 75 -4.68 -7.66 3.71
C ALA A 75 -5.02 -8.98 4.39
N HIS A 76 -6.11 -9.02 5.18
CA HIS A 76 -6.54 -10.23 5.87
C HIS A 76 -7.07 -11.28 4.89
N SER A 77 -7.81 -10.89 3.85
CA SER A 77 -8.28 -11.84 2.83
C SER A 77 -7.16 -12.49 2.02
N ALA A 78 -5.98 -11.89 1.98
CA ALA A 78 -4.81 -12.43 1.28
C ALA A 78 -4.03 -13.48 2.09
N LEU A 79 -4.33 -13.66 3.39
CA LEU A 79 -3.59 -14.58 4.25
C LEU A 79 -3.73 -16.04 3.80
N ASP A 80 -4.94 -16.47 3.45
CA ASP A 80 -5.21 -17.82 2.97
C ASP A 80 -4.33 -18.17 1.76
N MET A 81 -4.15 -17.22 0.84
CA MET A 81 -3.33 -17.42 -0.34
C MET A 81 -1.83 -17.56 -0.01
N ILE A 82 -1.32 -16.83 0.97
CA ILE A 82 0.05 -17.00 1.47
C ILE A 82 0.22 -18.40 2.06
N GLU A 83 -0.80 -18.87 2.79
CA GLU A 83 -0.77 -20.16 3.44
C GLU A 83 -0.78 -21.34 2.46
N ASP A 84 -1.36 -21.17 1.29
CA ASP A 84 -1.27 -22.14 0.19
C ASP A 84 0.09 -22.07 -0.52
N ILE A 85 0.56 -20.86 -0.84
CA ILE A 85 1.80 -20.64 -1.60
C ILE A 85 3.03 -21.09 -0.82
N GLN A 86 3.06 -20.93 0.51
CA GLN A 86 4.23 -21.24 1.35
C GLN A 86 4.73 -22.69 1.21
N TRP A 87 3.84 -23.63 0.87
CA TRP A 87 4.19 -25.04 0.69
C TRP A 87 4.78 -25.35 -0.69
N SER A 88 4.70 -24.39 -1.61
CA SER A 88 5.07 -24.55 -3.02
C SER A 88 6.39 -23.85 -3.37
N THR A 89 6.95 -23.02 -2.49
CA THR A 89 8.15 -22.24 -2.76
C THR A 89 9.06 -22.09 -1.54
N ASN A 90 10.37 -22.05 -1.78
CA ASN A 90 11.38 -21.75 -0.75
C ASN A 90 11.79 -20.26 -0.75
N GLN A 91 11.20 -19.43 -1.61
CA GLN A 91 11.51 -18.01 -1.67
C GLN A 91 10.72 -17.26 -0.61
N MET A 92 11.39 -16.38 0.15
CA MET A 92 10.70 -15.51 1.11
C MET A 92 9.85 -14.45 0.40
N TYR A 93 10.34 -13.85 -0.70
CA TYR A 93 9.57 -12.88 -1.47
C TYR A 93 8.63 -13.60 -2.44
N LEU A 94 7.32 -13.47 -2.22
CA LEU A 94 6.26 -14.13 -2.99
C LEU A 94 5.74 -13.26 -4.14
N LYS A 95 6.29 -12.05 -4.32
CA LYS A 95 5.83 -11.06 -5.30
C LYS A 95 4.38 -10.66 -5.04
N SER A 96 3.70 -10.15 -6.08
CA SER A 96 2.25 -9.91 -6.06
C SER A 96 1.52 -11.25 -6.03
N ILE A 97 0.80 -11.49 -4.95
CA ILE A 97 -0.02 -12.70 -4.77
C ILE A 97 -1.45 -12.45 -5.26
N ASP A 98 -1.98 -11.25 -5.05
CA ASP A 98 -3.37 -10.91 -5.41
C ASP A 98 -3.48 -9.44 -5.87
N LYS A 99 -4.65 -9.05 -6.39
CA LYS A 99 -4.96 -7.69 -6.82
C LYS A 99 -6.39 -7.32 -6.44
N PHE A 100 -6.56 -6.21 -5.73
CA PHE A 100 -7.86 -5.60 -5.47
C PHE A 100 -7.97 -4.26 -6.20
N ASN A 101 -8.90 -4.16 -7.15
CA ASN A 101 -9.02 -3.04 -8.09
C ASN A 101 -7.69 -2.76 -8.83
N GLU A 102 -7.05 -1.62 -8.56
CA GLU A 102 -5.76 -1.23 -9.12
C GLU A 102 -4.59 -1.39 -8.15
N ARG A 103 -4.84 -1.97 -6.96
CA ARG A 103 -3.81 -2.19 -5.94
C ARG A 103 -3.38 -3.64 -5.92
N PHE A 104 -2.09 -3.84 -6.06
CA PHE A 104 -1.45 -5.13 -5.92
C PHE A 104 -1.22 -5.43 -4.43
N ILE A 105 -1.29 -6.71 -4.09
CA ILE A 105 -0.98 -7.23 -2.77
C ILE A 105 0.30 -8.05 -2.93
N SER A 106 1.43 -7.49 -2.51
CA SER A 106 2.71 -8.20 -2.49
C SER A 106 3.00 -8.77 -1.11
N ALA A 107 3.59 -9.97 -1.10
CA ALA A 107 3.87 -10.69 0.14
C ALA A 107 5.34 -11.09 0.28
N TYR A 108 5.82 -11.08 1.52
CA TYR A 108 7.11 -11.61 1.94
C TYR A 108 6.93 -12.46 3.20
N LEU A 109 7.22 -13.75 3.10
CA LEU A 109 7.09 -14.71 4.17
C LEU A 109 8.46 -14.98 4.79
N THR A 110 8.60 -14.67 6.08
CA THR A 110 9.86 -14.90 6.82
C THR A 110 9.98 -16.35 7.27
N ALA A 111 11.20 -16.78 7.58
CA ALA A 111 11.45 -18.12 8.16
C ALA A 111 10.75 -18.35 9.52
N GLY A 112 10.38 -17.28 10.24
CA GLY A 112 9.62 -17.33 11.49
C GLY A 112 8.10 -17.33 11.30
N ASN A 113 7.61 -17.54 10.07
CA ASN A 113 6.19 -17.49 9.70
C ASN A 113 5.50 -16.14 10.00
N ILE A 114 6.27 -15.05 10.00
CA ILE A 114 5.74 -13.68 9.97
C ILE A 114 5.51 -13.30 8.52
N LYS A 115 4.32 -12.79 8.24
CA LYS A 115 3.86 -12.43 6.89
C LYS A 115 3.96 -10.90 6.76
N LEU A 116 4.84 -10.42 5.88
CA LEU A 116 4.95 -9.01 5.53
C LEU A 116 4.11 -8.78 4.29
N LEU A 117 3.09 -7.94 4.39
CA LEU A 117 2.18 -7.62 3.30
C LEU A 117 2.30 -6.14 2.94
N LEU A 118 2.29 -5.86 1.64
CA LEU A 118 2.25 -4.52 1.10
C LEU A 118 1.13 -4.43 0.08
N LEU A 119 0.19 -3.53 0.33
CA LEU A 119 -0.78 -3.10 -0.66
C LEU A 119 -0.22 -1.84 -1.33
N HIS A 120 -0.11 -1.83 -2.66
CA HIS A 120 0.55 -0.75 -3.40
C HIS A 120 0.04 -0.63 -4.84
N ASP A 121 0.33 0.51 -5.46
CA ASP A 121 0.15 0.76 -6.90
C ASP A 121 1.48 0.68 -7.68
N ALA A 122 2.61 0.66 -6.96
CA ALA A 122 3.95 0.60 -7.53
C ALA A 122 4.19 -0.68 -8.33
N LYS A 123 4.87 -0.55 -9.49
CA LYS A 123 5.13 -1.67 -10.41
C LYS A 123 6.57 -2.22 -10.32
N SER A 124 7.43 -1.65 -9.47
CA SER A 124 8.82 -2.10 -9.37
C SER A 124 8.95 -3.25 -8.36
N GLU A 125 8.99 -4.49 -8.88
CA GLU A 125 9.20 -5.67 -8.04
C GLU A 125 10.51 -5.60 -7.25
N ASP A 126 11.59 -5.09 -7.84
CA ASP A 126 12.89 -4.99 -7.19
C ASP A 126 12.88 -3.99 -6.03
N ALA A 127 12.21 -2.85 -6.19
CA ALA A 127 12.11 -1.86 -5.12
C ALA A 127 11.30 -2.40 -3.94
N ILE A 128 10.17 -3.05 -4.22
CA ILE A 128 9.32 -3.69 -3.20
C ILE A 128 10.09 -4.80 -2.47
N LYS A 129 10.82 -5.65 -3.20
CA LYS A 129 11.67 -6.69 -2.62
C LYS A 129 12.72 -6.10 -1.68
N ASN A 130 13.37 -5.01 -2.08
CA ASN A 130 14.37 -4.34 -1.25
C ASN A 130 13.76 -3.71 0.01
N PHE A 131 12.59 -3.09 -0.11
CA PHE A 131 11.82 -2.60 1.04
C PHE A 131 11.50 -3.72 2.04
N PHE A 132 11.01 -4.87 1.56
CA PHE A 132 10.74 -6.01 2.43
C PHE A 132 12.00 -6.55 3.11
N ASN A 133 13.11 -6.66 2.39
CA ASN A 133 14.38 -7.08 2.96
C ASN A 133 14.85 -6.13 4.08
N GLU A 134 14.76 -4.81 3.90
CA GLU A 134 15.10 -3.85 4.97
C GLU A 134 14.16 -3.97 6.17
N CYS A 135 12.85 -4.09 5.95
CA CYS A 135 11.88 -4.28 7.04
C CYS A 135 12.12 -5.59 7.79
N TYR A 136 12.47 -6.66 7.09
CA TYR A 136 12.82 -7.94 7.70
C TYR A 136 14.09 -7.82 8.55
N GLU A 137 15.13 -7.14 8.07
CA GLU A 137 16.35 -6.91 8.86
C GLU A 137 16.07 -6.09 10.13
N LEU A 138 15.20 -5.08 10.04
CA LEU A 138 14.74 -4.32 11.20
C LEU A 138 13.98 -5.22 12.19
N TYR A 139 13.14 -6.11 11.69
CA TYR A 139 12.38 -7.05 12.50
C TYR A 139 13.29 -8.03 13.26
N ILE A 140 14.31 -8.58 12.59
CA ILE A 140 15.30 -9.44 13.23
C ILE A 140 16.02 -8.69 14.37
N LYS A 141 16.40 -7.42 14.16
CA LYS A 141 17.01 -6.60 15.22
C LYS A 141 16.08 -6.39 16.41
N THR A 142 14.77 -6.26 16.17
CA THR A 142 13.76 -6.19 17.24
C THR A 142 13.67 -7.51 18.00
N LEU A 143 13.66 -8.66 17.30
CA LEU A 143 13.65 -9.99 17.93
C LEU A 143 14.89 -10.28 18.78
N LEU A 144 16.04 -9.69 18.44
CA LEU A 144 17.28 -9.84 19.22
C LEU A 144 17.26 -9.04 20.53
N SER A 145 16.26 -8.18 20.75
CA SER A 145 16.07 -7.53 22.04
C SER A 145 15.56 -8.56 23.06
N PRO A 146 16.22 -8.73 24.22
CA PRO A 146 15.78 -9.69 25.24
C PRO A 146 14.45 -9.28 25.92
N PHE A 147 13.95 -8.07 25.65
CA PHE A 147 12.70 -7.55 26.18
C PHE A 147 11.54 -7.58 25.17
N TYR A 148 11.78 -8.06 23.95
CA TYR A 148 10.73 -8.19 22.95
C TYR A 148 10.10 -9.59 23.06
N GLU A 149 8.79 -9.62 23.19
CA GLU A 149 8.03 -10.88 23.17
C GLU A 149 7.66 -11.21 21.73
N PRO A 150 8.03 -12.40 21.21
CA PRO A 150 7.65 -12.79 19.84
C PRO A 150 6.14 -12.69 19.63
N ASN A 151 5.72 -12.13 18.49
CA ASN A 151 4.32 -11.84 18.15
C ASN A 151 3.64 -10.71 18.93
N SER A 152 4.34 -10.01 19.83
CA SER A 152 3.80 -8.79 20.44
C SER A 152 3.85 -7.61 19.46
N ILE A 153 2.97 -6.63 19.67
CA ILE A 153 2.96 -5.39 18.87
C ILE A 153 4.32 -4.69 18.97
N ILE A 154 4.84 -4.26 17.82
CA ILE A 154 6.07 -3.46 17.73
C ILE A 154 5.70 -1.98 17.89
N SER A 155 5.89 -1.44 19.08
CA SER A 155 5.56 -0.04 19.43
C SER A 155 6.77 0.91 19.40
N SER A 156 7.93 0.44 18.96
CA SER A 156 9.18 1.21 18.97
C SER A 156 9.16 2.36 17.95
N ALA A 157 9.26 3.60 18.42
CA ALA A 157 9.36 4.79 17.56
C ALA A 157 10.59 4.76 16.63
N ALA A 158 11.71 4.17 17.10
CA ALA A 158 12.91 4.01 16.29
C ALA A 158 12.73 2.99 15.16
N PHE A 159 11.92 1.94 15.39
CA PHE A 159 11.54 0.98 14.36
C PHE A 159 10.66 1.66 13.29
N ASP A 160 9.59 2.32 13.71
CA ASP A 160 8.67 3.05 12.81
C ASP A 160 9.42 4.09 11.95
N SER A 161 10.30 4.89 12.57
CA SER A 161 11.10 5.89 11.86
C SER A 161 11.97 5.28 10.75
N LYS A 162 12.55 4.09 10.99
CA LYS A 162 13.39 3.39 10.01
C LYS A 162 12.56 2.76 8.89
N VAL A 163 11.40 2.16 9.22
CA VAL A 163 10.47 1.64 8.21
C VAL A 163 9.99 2.77 7.30
N ARG A 164 9.62 3.93 7.85
CA ARG A 164 9.22 5.10 7.06
C ARG A 164 10.35 5.64 6.18
N LEU A 165 11.59 5.61 6.66
CA LEU A 165 12.75 6.00 5.85
C LEU A 165 12.98 5.02 4.70
N SER A 166 12.80 3.72 4.93
CA SER A 166 12.87 2.69 3.90
C SER A 166 11.77 2.87 2.85
N ALA A 167 10.54 3.12 3.29
CA ALA A 167 9.41 3.38 2.39
C ALA A 167 9.68 4.58 1.48
N LYS A 168 10.23 5.68 2.00
CA LYS A 168 10.63 6.85 1.19
C LYS A 168 11.70 6.54 0.14
N ARG A 169 12.51 5.49 0.34
CA ARG A 169 13.60 5.10 -0.56
C ARG A 169 13.09 4.20 -1.70
N TYR A 170 12.10 3.34 -1.43
CA TYR A 170 11.72 2.26 -2.33
C TYR A 170 10.29 2.29 -2.85
N LEU A 171 9.36 2.94 -2.15
CA LEU A 171 7.92 2.94 -2.48
C LEU A 171 7.48 4.24 -3.15
#